data_AF-A0A353WXE3-F1
#
_entry.id   AF-A0A353WXE3-F1
#
_cell.length_a   1.000
_cell.length_b   1.000
_cell.length_c   1.000
_cell.angle_alpha   90.00
_cell.angle_beta   90.00
_cell.angle_gamma   90.00
#
_symmetry.space_group_name_H-M   'P 1'
#
loop_
_entity.id
_entity.type
_entity.pdbx_description
1 polymer ?
#
loop_
_entity_poly.entity_id
_entity_poly.type
_entity_poly.pdbx_seq_one_letter_code
_entity_poly.pdbx_strand_id
1 'polypeptide(L)' 'MDISKQAKLTLEKRVKNIEELIAKKGIGSAQLAKARRIQRNVNLAVLAGGVVAIAGFTAWLLHNTDED' A
#
# COMPACT_ATOMS: atom_id res chain seq x y z
N MET A 1 6.41 0.78 -41.46
CA MET A 1 6.24 1.35 -40.10
C MET A 1 7.17 2.52 -39.96
N ASP A 2 6.62 3.69 -39.60
CA ASP A 2 7.33 4.97 -39.57
C ASP A 2 8.52 4.94 -38.60
N ILE A 3 9.72 5.30 -39.07
CA ILE A 3 10.94 5.34 -38.26
C ILE A 3 10.77 6.29 -37.07
N SER A 4 9.97 7.36 -37.25
CA SER A 4 9.62 8.30 -36.18
C SER A 4 8.83 7.66 -35.03
N LYS A 5 7.92 6.71 -35.33
CA LYS A 5 7.13 5.99 -34.31
C LYS A 5 8.02 5.08 -33.47
N GLN A 6 8.98 4.38 -34.10
CA GLN A 6 9.92 3.54 -33.36
C GLN A 6 10.88 4.37 -32.51
N ALA A 7 11.35 5.51 -33.01
CA ALA A 7 12.18 6.43 -32.25
C ALA A 7 11.44 6.98 -31.02
N LYS A 8 10.18 7.38 -31.18
CA LYS A 8 9.34 7.87 -30.07
C LYS A 8 9.11 6.79 -29.00
N LEU A 9 8.74 5.57 -29.41
CA LEU A 9 8.55 4.43 -28.49
C LEU A 9 9.83 4.10 -27.69
N THR A 10 10.99 4.20 -28.35
CA THR A 10 12.28 3.95 -27.72
C THR A 10 12.62 5.02 -26.68
N LEU A 11 12.35 6.28 -27.01
CA LEU A 11 12.51 7.40 -26.08
C LEU A 11 11.57 7.29 -24.89
N GLU A 12 10.28 7.01 -25.10
CA GLU A 12 9.31 6.79 -24.02
C GLU A 12 9.73 5.64 -23.10
N LYS A 13 10.20 4.51 -23.66
CA LYS A 13 10.73 3.40 -22.87
C LYS A 13 11.92 3.81 -22.00
N ARG A 14 12.85 4.61 -22.55
CA ARG A 14 14.03 5.06 -21.80
C ARG A 14 13.66 6.04 -20.70
N VAL A 15 12.76 6.98 -20.98
CA VAL A 15 12.25 7.93 -19.98
C VAL A 15 11.59 7.17 -18.83
N LYS A 16 10.69 6.23 -19.14
CA LYS A 16 9.99 5.41 -18.14
C LYS A 16 10.95 4.58 -17.28
N ASN A 17 12.00 4.01 -17.87
CA ASN A 17 13.02 3.27 -17.12
C ASN A 17 13.78 4.19 -16.14
N ILE A 18 14.06 5.43 -16.52
CA ILE A 18 14.73 6.40 -15.65
C ILE A 18 13.80 6.81 -14.50
N GLU A 19 12.52 7.05 -14.78
CA GLU A 19 11.51 7.33 -13.75
C GLU A 19 11.40 6.19 -12.74
N GLU A 20 11.36 4.93 -13.20
CA GLU A 20 11.36 3.76 -12.31
C GLU A 20 12.65 3.66 -11.49
N LEU A 21 13.81 3.97 -12.08
CA LEU A 21 15.08 3.98 -11.37
C LEU A 21 15.13 5.08 -10.31
N ILE A 22 14.59 6.26 -10.57
CA ILE A 22 14.48 7.34 -9.59
C ILE A 22 13.46 6.96 -8.50
N ALA A 23 12.33 6.35 -8.86
CA ALA A 23 11.36 5.88 -7.88
C ALA A 23 11.94 4.78 -6.97
N LYS A 24 12.81 3.92 -7.51
CA LYS A 24 13.39 2.78 -6.79
C LYS A 24 14.69 3.10 -6.05
N LYS A 25 15.51 4.01 -6.57
CA LYS A 25 16.86 4.33 -6.07
C LYS A 25 17.14 5.83 -5.86
N GLY A 26 16.21 6.70 -6.26
CA GLY A 26 16.36 8.15 -6.10
C GLY A 26 16.35 8.59 -4.63
N ILE A 27 16.77 9.83 -4.40
CA ILE A 27 16.84 10.43 -3.07
C ILE A 27 15.43 10.40 -2.46
N GLY A 28 15.28 9.76 -1.29
CA GLY A 28 13.99 9.60 -0.62
C GLY A 28 13.21 8.33 -0.99
N SER A 29 13.62 7.55 -1.99
CA SER A 29 12.98 6.26 -2.35
C SER A 29 12.93 5.26 -1.19
N ALA A 30 14.00 5.17 -0.40
CA ALA A 30 14.05 4.34 0.81
C ALA A 30 13.07 4.82 1.89
N GLN A 31 12.88 6.13 2.02
CA GLN A 31 11.97 6.73 3.00
C GLN A 31 10.51 6.52 2.57
N LEU A 32 10.21 6.69 1.27
CA LEU A 32 8.90 6.41 0.70
C LEU A 32 8.56 4.91 0.80
N ALA A 33 9.52 4.03 0.53
CA ALA A 33 9.35 2.59 0.71
C ALA A 33 9.10 2.23 2.18
N LYS A 34 9.81 2.87 3.11
CA LYS A 34 9.60 2.69 4.56
C LYS A 34 8.22 3.20 4.99
N ALA A 35 7.81 4.39 4.56
CA ALA A 35 6.51 4.96 4.83
C ALA A 35 5.38 4.08 4.29
N ARG A 36 5.50 3.58 3.05
CA ARG A 36 4.52 2.67 2.44
C ARG A 36 4.41 1.35 3.19
N ARG A 37 5.52 0.79 3.68
CA ARG A 37 5.52 -0.41 4.53
C ARG A 37 4.81 -0.15 5.87
N ILE A 38 5.12 0.97 6.52
CA ILE A 38 4.47 1.36 7.79
C ILE A 38 2.97 1.55 7.57
N GLN A 39 2.57 2.30 6.55
CA GLN A 39 1.16 2.55 6.23
C GLN A 39 0.39 1.25 5.99
N ARG A 40 0.99 0.29 5.25
CA ARG A 40 0.38 -1.03 5.05
C ARG A 40 0.22 -1.77 6.39
N ASN A 41 1.24 -1.76 7.24
CA ASN A 41 1.18 -2.45 8.53
C ASN A 41 0.14 -1.81 9.46
N VAL A 42 0.02 -0.48 9.45
CA VAL A 42 -1.02 0.24 10.20
C VAL A 42 -2.40 -0.14 9.69
N ASN A 43 -2.64 -0.17 8.37
CA ASN A 43 -3.93 -0.60 7.83
C ASN A 43 -4.28 -2.04 8.26
N LEU A 44 -3.31 -2.95 8.23
CA LEU A 44 -3.51 -4.33 8.68
C LEU A 44 -3.80 -4.40 10.19
N ALA A 45 -3.10 -3.61 11.00
CA ALA A 45 -3.29 -3.55 12.44
C ALA A 45 -4.67 -2.96 12.80
N VAL A 46 -5.08 -1.89 12.13
CA VAL A 46 -6.41 -1.28 12.32
C VAL A 46 -7.51 -2.25 11.91
N LEU A 47 -7.35 -2.95 10.79
CA LEU A 47 -8.31 -3.95 10.34
C LEU A 47 -8.43 -5.10 11.35
N ALA A 48 -7.29 -5.70 11.73
CA ALA A 48 -7.26 -6.81 12.68
C ALA A 48 -7.81 -6.41 14.06
N GLY A 49 -7.37 -5.25 14.57
CA GLY A 49 -7.84 -4.70 15.85
C GLY A 49 -9.34 -4.39 15.82
N GLY A 50 -9.86 -3.84 14.72
CA GLY A 50 -11.29 -3.59 14.54
C GLY A 50 -12.12 -4.88 14.58
N VAL A 51 -11.66 -5.94 13.90
CA VAL A 51 -12.34 -7.25 13.93
C VAL A 51 -12.38 -7.81 15.35
N VAL A 52 -11.23 -7.80 16.05
CA VAL A 52 -11.15 -8.28 17.44
C VAL A 52 -12.03 -7.46 18.38
N ALA A 53 -12.05 -6.13 18.22
CA ALA A 53 -12.88 -5.25 19.03
C ALA A 53 -14.37 -5.52 18.82
N ILE A 54 -14.83 -5.70 17.58
CA ILE A 54 -16.24 -6.04 17.28
C ILE A 54 -16.59 -7.41 17.88
N ALA A 55 -15.73 -8.42 17.72
CA ALA A 55 -15.96 -9.75 18.28
C ALA A 55 -16.00 -9.74 19.82
N GLY A 56 -15.08 -9.01 20.47
CA GLY A 56 -15.09 -8.85 21.92
C GLY A 56 -16.32 -8.11 22.43
N PHE A 57 -16.72 -7.04 21.74
CA PHE A 57 -17.89 -6.25 22.12
C PHE A 57 -19.19 -7.04 21.95
N THR A 58 -19.31 -7.80 20.87
CA THR A 58 -20.47 -8.68 20.65
C THR A 58 -20.54 -9.81 21.68
N ALA A 59 -19.42 -10.45 22.00
CA ALA A 59 -19.36 -11.46 23.05
C ALA A 59 -19.73 -10.89 24.44
N TRP A 60 -19.25 -9.68 24.75
CA TRP A 60 -19.58 -9.00 26.00
C TRP A 60 -21.07 -8.65 26.09
N LEU A 61 -21.66 -8.14 25.01
CA LEU A 61 -23.11 -7.86 24.97
C LEU A 61 -23.94 -9.12 25.22
N LEU A 62 -23.62 -10.23 24.54
CA LEU A 62 -24.33 -11.49 24.69
C LEU A 62 -24.23 -12.04 26.12
N HIS A 63 -23.04 -11.95 26.73
CA HIS A 63 -22.83 -12.42 28.09
C HIS A 63 -23.65 -11.64 29.12
N ASN A 64 -23.70 -10.31 29.01
CA ASN A 64 -24.49 -9.50 29.96
C ASN A 64 -25.99 -9.66 29.76
N THR A 65 -26.46 -9.95 28.54
CA THR A 65 -27.89 -10.21 28.29
C THR A 65 -28.35 -11.59 28.76
N ASP A 66 -27.43 -12.54 29.00
CA ASP A 66 -27.75 -13.86 29.55
C ASP A 66 -27.77 -13.85 31.10
N GLU A 67 -27.21 -12.83 31.74
CA GLU A 67 -27.16 -12.68 33.21
C GLU A 67 -28.33 -11.86 33.80
N ASP A 68 -29.23 -11.32 32.96
CA ASP A 68 -30.52 -10.68 33.33
C ASP A 68 -31.72 -11.61 33.01
#